data_AF-A0A1I8BLI8-F1
#
_entry.id   AF-A0A1I8BLI8-F1
#
_cell.length_a   1.000
_cell.length_b   1.000
_cell.length_c   1.000
_cell.angle_alpha   90.00
_cell.angle_beta   90.00
_cell.angle_gamma   90.00
#
_symmetry.space_group_name_H-M   'P 1'
#
loop_
_entity.id
_entity.type
_entity.pdbx_description
1 polymer ?
#
loop_
_entity_poly.entity_id
_entity_poly.type
_entity_poly.pdbx_seq_one_letter_code
_entity_poly.pdbx_strand_id
1 'polypeptide(L)'
;MSKELPCIFFTQNGQQIGKQFLLNDNFDNYKPYISLVCCSLETNFGNDLEAKPFVYDIIKHKQYSDFEKDVNELVEMFPLIKKEGIKKILLANGGIKENVLEKLNYIF
;
A
#
# COMPACT_ATOMS: atom_id res chain seq x y z
N MET A 1 -1.43 -1.64 20.96
CA MET A 1 -0.77 -1.72 19.64
C MET A 1 -1.11 -3.07 19.02
N SER A 2 -1.92 -3.11 17.96
CA SER A 2 -2.08 -4.34 17.18
C SER A 2 -0.78 -4.59 16.43
N LYS A 3 -0.14 -5.73 16.68
CA LYS A 3 0.98 -6.17 15.84
C LYS A 3 0.39 -6.56 14.49
N GLU A 4 0.57 -5.73 13.48
CA GLU A 4 0.28 -6.12 12.10
C GLU A 4 1.19 -7.28 11.74
N LEU A 5 0.58 -8.42 11.44
CA LEU A 5 1.30 -9.60 11.00
C LEU A 5 1.57 -9.49 9.50
N PRO A 6 2.77 -9.88 9.04
CA PRO A 6 3.07 -9.85 7.62
C PRO A 6 2.09 -10.76 6.86
N CYS A 7 1.72 -10.32 5.67
CA CYS A 7 0.74 -11.00 4.84
C CYS A 7 1.30 -11.29 3.45
N ILE A 8 1.06 -12.50 2.95
CA ILE A 8 1.40 -12.91 1.60
C ILE A 8 0.11 -13.15 0.82
N PHE A 9 0.02 -12.62 -0.39
CA PHE A 9 -1.04 -12.92 -1.34
C PHE A 9 -0.43 -13.01 -2.75
N PHE A 10 -1.18 -13.60 -3.68
CA PHE A 10 -0.74 -13.80 -5.04
C PHE A 10 -1.64 -13.03 -6.00
N THR A 11 -1.09 -12.66 -7.16
CA THR A 11 -1.85 -12.02 -8.23
C THR A 11 -1.59 -12.73 -9.55
N GLN A 12 -2.60 -12.73 -10.41
CA GLN A 12 -2.49 -13.18 -11.79
C GLN A 12 -3.14 -12.12 -12.68
N ASN A 13 -2.39 -11.64 -13.68
CA ASN A 13 -2.84 -10.60 -14.62
C ASN A 13 -3.42 -9.35 -13.91
N GLY A 14 -2.78 -8.93 -12.80
CA GLY A 14 -3.17 -7.73 -12.06
C GLY A 14 -4.36 -7.89 -11.10
N GLN A 15 -4.88 -9.11 -10.93
CA GLN A 15 -5.95 -9.42 -9.99
C GLN A 15 -5.47 -10.36 -8.89
N GLN A 16 -5.89 -10.12 -7.64
CA GLN A 16 -5.59 -11.02 -6.54
C GLN A 16 -6.25 -12.38 -6.76
N ILE A 17 -5.50 -13.45 -6.51
CA ILE A 17 -5.97 -14.83 -6.57
C ILE A 17 -5.87 -15.49 -5.19
N GLY A 18 -6.87 -16.29 -4.84
CA GLY A 18 -6.90 -17.04 -3.59
C GLY A 18 -7.04 -16.17 -2.33
N LYS A 19 -6.87 -16.82 -1.18
CA LYS A 19 -6.90 -16.18 0.13
C LYS A 19 -5.52 -15.64 0.50
N GLN A 20 -5.52 -14.53 1.23
CA GLN A 20 -4.30 -13.99 1.83
C GLN A 20 -3.82 -14.89 2.97
N PHE A 21 -2.52 -15.08 3.08
CA PHE A 21 -1.87 -15.83 4.15
C PHE A 21 -1.41 -14.85 5.21
N LEU A 22 -1.98 -14.95 6.41
CA LEU A 22 -1.46 -14.25 7.59
C LEU A 22 -0.34 -15.10 8.17
N LEU A 23 0.83 -14.50 8.36
CA LEU A 23 1.98 -15.19 8.93
C LEU A 23 1.92 -15.09 10.45
N ASN A 24 1.97 -16.24 11.12
CA ASN A 24 1.86 -16.30 12.58
C ASN A 24 3.12 -15.80 13.31
N ASP A 25 4.26 -15.80 12.61
CA ASP A 25 5.56 -15.38 13.11
C ASP A 25 6.14 -14.26 12.24
N ASN A 26 6.77 -13.28 12.88
CA ASN A 26 7.48 -12.20 12.21
C ASN A 26 8.91 -12.67 11.92
N PHE A 27 9.10 -13.50 10.89
CA PHE A 27 10.43 -13.91 10.45
C PHE A 27 11.02 -12.82 9.55
N ASP A 28 12.15 -12.23 9.94
CA ASP A 28 12.73 -11.09 9.22
C ASP A 28 13.43 -11.44 7.90
N ASN A 29 13.38 -12.69 7.44
CA ASN A 29 14.21 -13.19 6.33
C ASN A 29 13.40 -13.93 5.26
N TYR A 30 12.45 -13.23 4.65
CA TYR A 30 11.79 -13.71 3.43
C TYR A 30 12.63 -13.35 2.21
N LYS A 31 12.82 -14.33 1.31
CA LYS A 31 13.48 -14.12 0.02
C LYS A 31 12.66 -14.73 -1.11
N PRO A 32 12.62 -14.11 -2.30
CA PRO A 32 12.00 -14.70 -3.48
C PRO A 32 12.60 -16.07 -3.80
N TYR A 33 11.76 -17.03 -4.17
CA TYR A 33 12.17 -18.37 -4.59
C TYR A 33 11.42 -18.77 -5.85
N ILE A 34 12.12 -19.39 -6.80
CA ILE A 34 11.53 -19.88 -8.05
C ILE A 34 12.18 -21.18 -8.49
N SER A 35 11.39 -22.09 -9.06
CA SER A 35 11.84 -23.35 -9.66
C SER A 35 11.23 -23.50 -11.04
N LEU A 36 12.04 -23.96 -12.01
CA LEU A 36 11.66 -24.05 -13.42
C LEU A 36 11.86 -25.46 -13.95
N VAL A 37 10.91 -25.90 -14.77
CA VAL A 37 10.96 -27.20 -15.46
C VAL A 37 10.60 -26.97 -16.91
N CYS A 38 11.58 -27.14 -17.81
CA CYS A 38 11.41 -27.01 -19.26
C CYS A 38 10.77 -25.69 -19.74
N CYS A 39 11.00 -24.59 -19.03
CA CYS A 39 10.47 -23.27 -19.36
C CYS A 39 11.48 -22.15 -19.12
N SER A 40 11.19 -20.97 -19.65
CA SER A 40 11.92 -19.73 -19.39
C SER A 40 10.96 -18.66 -18.87
N LEU A 41 11.50 -17.70 -18.13
CA LEU A 41 10.75 -16.56 -17.63
C LEU A 41 11.63 -15.32 -17.56
N GLU A 42 10.96 -14.19 -17.42
CA GLU A 42 11.57 -12.90 -17.15
C GLU A 42 11.03 -12.38 -15.82
N THR A 43 11.93 -11.92 -14.94
CA THR A 43 11.53 -11.34 -13.66
C THR A 43 11.40 -9.82 -13.75
N ASN A 44 10.59 -9.26 -12.85
CA ASN A 44 10.55 -7.84 -12.60
C ASN A 44 10.61 -7.63 -11.09
N PHE A 45 11.70 -7.06 -10.60
CA PHE A 45 11.89 -6.69 -9.18
C PHE A 45 11.64 -5.20 -8.92
N GLY A 46 11.18 -4.44 -9.92
CA GLY A 46 10.89 -3.01 -9.79
C GLY A 46 12.09 -2.08 -10.01
N ASN A 47 13.15 -2.55 -10.69
CA ASN A 47 14.31 -1.71 -11.00
C ASN A 47 13.99 -0.57 -11.99
N ASP A 48 12.99 -0.76 -12.85
CA ASP A 48 12.51 0.23 -13.81
C ASP A 48 10.99 0.11 -13.95
N LEU A 49 10.25 0.93 -13.21
CA LEU A 49 8.79 0.93 -13.23
C LEU A 49 8.20 1.82 -14.33
N GLU A 50 9.01 2.69 -14.96
CA GLU A 50 8.56 3.54 -16.06
C GLU A 50 8.47 2.73 -17.35
N ALA A 51 9.54 2.01 -17.70
CA ALA A 51 9.55 1.16 -18.88
C ALA A 51 8.87 -0.19 -18.62
N LYS A 52 8.95 -0.71 -17.39
CA LYS A 52 8.42 -2.04 -17.02
C LYS A 52 7.59 -1.99 -15.74
N PRO A 53 6.38 -1.40 -15.77
CA PRO A 53 5.51 -1.34 -14.61
C PRO A 53 5.05 -2.73 -14.15
N PHE A 54 4.70 -2.86 -12.86
CA PHE A 54 3.98 -4.03 -12.38
C PHE A 54 2.58 -4.07 -13.00
N VAL A 55 2.12 -5.27 -13.36
CA VAL A 55 0.73 -5.46 -13.85
C VAL A 55 -0.27 -5.24 -12.71
N TYR A 56 0.12 -5.62 -11.48
CA TYR A 56 -0.66 -5.33 -10.29
C TYR A 56 -0.46 -3.87 -9.85
N ASP A 57 -1.56 -3.18 -9.60
CA ASP A 57 -1.54 -1.84 -9.02
C ASP A 57 -1.19 -1.91 -7.53
N ILE A 58 0.11 -1.84 -7.24
CA ILE A 58 0.65 -1.89 -5.88
C ILE A 58 0.16 -0.72 -5.00
N ILE A 59 -0.36 0.36 -5.58
CA ILE A 59 -0.91 1.49 -4.82
C ILE A 59 -2.19 1.09 -4.08
N LYS A 60 -2.94 0.09 -4.59
CA LYS A 60 -4.13 -0.46 -3.91
C LYS A 60 -3.88 -1.01 -2.52
N HIS A 61 -2.61 -1.34 -2.20
CA HIS A 61 -2.20 -1.83 -0.90
C HIS A 61 -1.30 -0.87 -0.13
N LYS A 62 -1.19 0.40 -0.57
CA LYS A 62 -0.73 1.46 0.32
C LYS A 62 -1.80 1.68 1.40
N GLN A 63 -1.65 0.91 2.48
CA GLN A 63 -2.14 1.13 3.84
C GLN A 63 -3.66 1.17 4.05
N TYR A 64 -4.20 0.18 4.78
CA TYR A 64 -5.44 0.38 5.54
C TYR A 64 -5.20 0.70 7.02
N SER A 65 -4.03 0.31 7.58
CA SER A 65 -3.68 0.63 8.96
C SER A 65 -3.22 2.08 9.14
N ASP A 66 -2.28 2.53 8.32
CA ASP A 66 -1.82 3.92 8.38
C ASP A 66 -2.84 4.89 7.78
N PHE A 67 -3.68 4.48 6.83
CA PHE A 67 -4.68 5.40 6.24
C PHE A 67 -5.71 5.88 7.26
N GLU A 68 -6.30 4.98 8.05
CA GLU A 68 -7.29 5.38 9.06
C GLU A 68 -6.63 6.17 10.21
N LYS A 69 -5.38 5.81 10.55
CA LYS A 69 -4.56 6.56 11.52
C LYS A 69 -4.26 7.97 11.01
N ASP A 70 -3.78 8.11 9.78
CA ASP A 70 -3.47 9.40 9.13
C ASP A 70 -4.73 10.27 8.99
N VAL A 71 -5.87 9.65 8.65
CA VAL A 71 -7.16 10.34 8.64
C VAL A 71 -7.51 10.86 10.04
N ASN A 72 -7.35 10.05 11.08
CA ASN A 72 -7.65 10.47 12.45
C ASN A 72 -6.70 11.60 12.92
N GLU A 73 -5.39 11.48 12.66
CA GLU A 73 -4.41 12.53 12.97
C GLU A 73 -4.76 13.84 12.25
N LEU A 74 -5.10 13.80 10.96
CA LEU A 74 -5.50 15.00 10.23
C LEU A 74 -6.85 15.57 10.69
N VAL A 75 -7.79 14.73 11.15
CA VAL A 75 -9.04 15.20 11.77
C VAL A 75 -8.75 15.95 13.07
N GLU A 76 -7.79 15.50 13.87
CA GLU A 76 -7.35 16.20 15.09
C GLU A 76 -6.67 17.54 14.76
N MET A 77 -5.86 17.60 13.71
CA MET A 77 -5.17 18.82 13.27
C MET A 77 -6.12 19.84 12.62
N PHE A 78 -7.12 19.35 11.86
CA PHE A 78 -8.06 20.19 11.11
C PHE A 78 -9.52 19.86 11.49
N PRO A 79 -9.94 20.15 12.72
CA PRO A 79 -11.25 19.75 13.25
C PRO A 79 -12.45 20.39 12.51
N LEU A 80 -12.20 21.46 11.74
CA LEU A 80 -13.22 22.12 10.91
C LEU A 80 -13.54 21.34 9.63
N ILE A 81 -12.69 20.39 9.22
CA ILE A 81 -12.90 19.56 8.03
C ILE A 81 -13.57 18.25 8.46
N LYS A 82 -14.68 17.91 7.79
CA LYS A 82 -15.34 16.61 8.02
C LYS A 82 -14.38 15.47 7.66
N LYS A 83 -14.37 14.40 8.48
CA LYS A 83 -13.56 13.18 8.24
C LYS A 83 -13.65 12.63 6.81
N GLU A 84 -14.85 12.59 6.24
CA GLU A 84 -15.06 12.15 4.84
C GLU A 84 -14.44 13.10 3.80
N GLY A 85 -14.32 14.39 4.11
CA GLY A 85 -13.57 15.35 3.32
C GLY A 85 -12.08 15.06 3.36
N ILE A 86 -11.52 14.82 4.55
CA ILE A 86 -10.11 14.44 4.74
C ILE A 86 -9.79 13.15 3.98
N LYS A 87 -10.64 12.12 4.09
CA LYS A 87 -10.47 10.86 3.32
C LYS A 87 -10.39 11.10 1.81
N LYS A 88 -11.29 11.91 1.26
CA LYS A 88 -11.29 12.24 -0.18
C LYS A 88 -10.02 12.97 -0.59
N ILE A 89 -9.55 13.92 0.22
CA ILE A 89 -8.30 14.65 -0.03
C ILE A 89 -7.11 13.68 0.03
N LEU A 90 -7.05 12.78 1.02
CA LEU A 90 -5.98 11.78 1.12
C LEU A 90 -5.92 10.87 -0.11
N LEU A 91 -7.07 10.34 -0.53
CA LEU A 91 -7.17 9.50 -1.73
C LEU A 91 -6.75 10.24 -3.00
N ALA A 92 -7.17 11.51 -3.16
CA ALA A 92 -6.78 12.34 -4.30
C ALA A 92 -5.28 12.69 -4.33
N ASN A 93 -4.56 12.51 -3.21
CA ASN A 93 -3.13 12.77 -3.07
C ASN A 93 -2.31 11.49 -2.87
N GLY A 94 -2.82 10.35 -3.37
CA GLY A 94 -2.09 9.08 -3.39
C GLY A 94 -2.02 8.36 -2.03
N GLY A 95 -2.86 8.77 -1.07
CA GLY A 95 -2.90 8.20 0.28
C GLY A 95 -1.76 8.65 1.19
N ILE A 96 -1.02 9.70 0.82
CA ILE A 96 0.18 10.16 1.53
C ILE A 96 -0.18 11.36 2.41
N LYS A 97 -0.06 11.22 3.73
CA LYS A 97 -0.40 12.28 4.70
C LYS A 97 0.42 13.55 4.51
N GLU A 98 1.72 13.44 4.25
CA GLU A 98 2.63 14.58 4.13
C GLU A 98 2.19 15.54 3.01
N ASN A 99 1.81 14.99 1.86
CA ASN A 99 1.30 15.76 0.72
C ASN A 99 0.00 16.52 1.07
N VAL A 100 -0.86 15.90 1.89
CA VAL A 100 -2.11 16.52 2.34
C VAL A 100 -1.83 17.61 3.38
N LEU A 101 -0.91 17.34 4.31
CA LEU A 101 -0.55 18.26 5.38
C LEU A 101 0.03 19.57 4.82
N GLU A 102 0.95 19.50 3.87
CA GLU A 102 1.50 20.70 3.20
C GLU A 102 0.40 21.55 2.54
N LYS A 103 -0.56 20.90 1.87
CA LYS A 103 -1.68 21.59 1.22
C LYS A 103 -2.65 22.21 2.21
N LEU A 104 -2.99 21.51 3.29
CA LEU A 104 -3.93 22.02 4.28
C LEU A 104 -3.32 23.18 5.07
N ASN A 105 -2.04 23.13 5.42
CA ASN A 105 -1.31 24.23 6.05
C ASN A 105 -1.18 25.49 5.16
N TYR A 106 -1.30 25.34 3.85
CA TYR A 106 -1.34 26.48 2.94
C TYR A 106 -2.72 27.15 2.90
N ILE A 107 -3.79 26.39 3.19
CA ILE A 107 -5.18 26.83 3.06
C ILE A 107 -5.73 27.37 4.38
N PHE A 108 -5.36 26.76 5.51
CA PHE A 108 -5.84 27.06 6.86
C PHE A 108 -4.71 27.65 7.71
#